data_AF-A0A8I1LNL8-F1
#
_entry.id   AF-A0A8I1LNL8-F1
#
_cell.length_a   1.000
_cell.length_b   1.000
_cell.length_c   1.000
_cell.angle_alpha   90.00
_cell.angle_beta   90.00
_cell.angle_gamma   90.00
#
_symmetry.space_group_name_H-M   'P 1'
#
loop_
_entity.id
_entity.type
_entity.pdbx_description
1 polymer ?
#
loop_
_entity_poly.entity_id
_entity_poly.type
_entity_poly.pdbx_seq_one_letter_code
_entity_poly.pdbx_strand_id
1 'polypeptide(L)'
;MGHDISGYNKENKEIAYTRYGSWNECARHLYRVLDVQSLDGGVSGVGEEIYFDENQIKDAILKSETIDWSNIEQTEPEYEKDKLAKFLDGLLSIATNEGKVKVYFG
;
A
#
# COMPACT_ATOMS: atom_id res chain seq x y z
N MET A 1 2.65 3.13 17.65
CA MET A 1 1.93 3.88 16.60
C MET A 1 2.32 3.29 15.26
N GLY A 2 1.50 3.47 14.23
CA GLY A 2 1.70 2.85 12.93
C GLY A 2 0.61 3.24 11.95
N HIS A 3 0.80 2.84 10.70
CA HIS A 3 -0.08 3.10 9.58
C HIS A 3 -0.82 1.81 9.26
N ASP A 4 -2.13 1.80 9.45
CA ASP A 4 -3.00 0.68 9.13
C ASP A 4 -3.66 0.97 7.79
N ILE A 5 -3.33 0.17 6.77
CA ILE A 5 -3.76 0.44 5.39
C ILE A 5 -4.56 -0.76 4.89
N SER A 6 -5.80 -0.51 4.53
CA SER A 6 -6.78 -1.56 4.23
C SER A 6 -7.44 -1.33 2.87
N GLY A 7 -7.47 -2.37 2.05
CA GLY A 7 -8.18 -2.45 0.78
C GLY A 7 -9.52 -3.17 0.96
N TYR A 8 -10.60 -2.53 0.53
CA TYR A 8 -11.96 -3.02 0.63
C TYR A 8 -12.58 -3.27 -0.75
N ASN A 9 -13.41 -4.31 -0.81
CA ASN A 9 -14.30 -4.57 -1.94
C ASN A 9 -15.60 -3.73 -1.85
N LYS A 10 -16.47 -3.87 -2.85
CA LYS A 10 -17.77 -3.18 -2.96
C LYS A 10 -18.75 -3.51 -1.83
N GLU A 11 -18.54 -4.62 -1.13
CA GLU A 11 -19.33 -5.05 0.02
C GLU A 11 -18.77 -4.49 1.35
N ASN A 12 -17.75 -3.61 1.28
CA ASN A 12 -16.98 -3.10 2.43
C ASN A 12 -16.30 -4.21 3.25
N LYS A 13 -16.00 -5.35 2.64
CA LYS A 13 -15.18 -6.39 3.25
C LYS A 13 -13.70 -6.06 3.02
N GLU A 14 -12.90 -6.09 4.08
CA GLU A 14 -11.45 -5.98 3.98
C GLU A 14 -10.89 -7.24 3.29
N ILE A 15 -10.13 -7.04 2.22
CA ILE A 15 -9.55 -8.11 1.41
C ILE A 15 -8.03 -7.98 1.33
N ALA A 16 -7.50 -6.75 1.40
CA ALA A 16 -6.06 -6.49 1.48
C ALA A 16 -5.77 -5.67 2.74
N TYR A 17 -4.70 -5.99 3.45
CA TYR A 17 -4.28 -5.25 4.64
C TYR A 17 -2.76 -5.24 4.74
N THR A 18 -2.21 -4.10 5.15
CA THR A 18 -0.80 -3.98 5.54
C THR A 18 -0.65 -2.98 6.68
N ARG A 19 0.41 -3.16 7.45
CA ARG A 19 0.76 -2.29 8.57
C ARG A 19 2.23 -1.93 8.57
N TYR A 20 2.52 -0.66 8.84
CA TYR A 20 3.86 -0.16 9.05
C TYR A 20 3.97 0.49 10.43
N GLY A 21 5.07 0.23 11.15
CA GLY A 21 5.35 0.92 12.42
C GLY A 21 5.88 2.34 12.18
N SER A 22 5.83 3.19 13.22
CA SER A 22 6.25 4.60 13.17
C SER A 22 7.69 4.90 12.71
N TRP A 23 8.53 3.88 12.57
CA TRP A 23 9.93 4.01 12.17
C TRP A 23 10.27 3.10 10.98
N ASN A 24 9.25 2.55 10.33
CA ASN A 24 9.45 1.68 9.19
C ASN A 24 9.58 2.54 7.93
N GLU A 25 10.80 2.68 7.43
CA GLU A 25 11.09 3.50 6.25
C GLU A 25 10.36 2.99 5.00
N CYS A 26 10.01 1.70 4.95
CA CYS A 26 9.28 1.09 3.86
C CYS A 26 7.84 1.59 3.73
N ALA A 27 7.27 2.21 4.77
CA ALA A 27 5.94 2.84 4.70
C ALA A 27 5.87 3.87 3.55
N ARG A 28 6.92 4.69 3.41
CA ARG A 28 6.99 5.75 2.39
C ARG A 28 7.02 5.20 0.97
N HIS A 29 7.53 3.99 0.78
CA HIS A 29 7.50 3.34 -0.53
C HIS A 29 6.08 3.02 -0.95
N LEU A 30 5.22 2.56 -0.04
CA LEU A 30 3.80 2.33 -0.34
C LEU A 30 3.11 3.60 -0.83
N TYR A 31 3.25 4.72 -0.10
CA TYR A 31 2.63 5.98 -0.49
C TYR A 31 3.15 6.51 -1.83
N ARG A 32 4.44 6.29 -2.12
CA ARG A 32 5.07 6.70 -3.40
C ARG A 32 4.59 5.87 -4.57
N VAL A 33 4.50 4.54 -4.44
CA VAL A 33 4.06 3.68 -5.56
C VAL A 33 2.58 3.91 -5.89
N LEU A 34 1.76 4.19 -4.87
CA LEU A 34 0.35 4.56 -5.03
C LEU A 34 0.12 6.04 -5.41
N ASP A 35 1.18 6.86 -5.48
CA ASP A 35 1.12 8.30 -5.78
C ASP A 35 0.19 9.11 -4.84
N VAL A 36 0.24 8.79 -3.54
CA VAL A 36 -0.59 9.39 -2.48
C VAL A 36 0.26 9.88 -1.31
N GLN A 37 1.41 10.48 -1.60
CA GLN A 37 2.35 11.02 -0.62
C GLN A 37 1.69 12.10 0.27
N SER A 38 0.64 12.78 -0.21
CA SER A 38 -0.15 13.72 0.60
C SER A 38 -0.92 13.06 1.75
N LEU A 39 -1.08 11.73 1.73
CA LEU A 39 -1.73 10.95 2.79
C LEU A 39 -0.72 10.32 3.77
N ASP A 40 0.57 10.60 3.62
CA ASP A 40 1.59 10.18 4.58
C ASP A 40 1.52 11.07 5.83
N GLY A 41 0.81 10.60 6.85
CA GLY A 41 0.66 11.25 8.16
C GLY A 41 1.89 11.10 9.08
N GLY A 42 3.00 10.57 8.58
CA GLY A 42 4.27 10.48 9.30
C GLY A 42 4.37 9.28 10.24
N VAL A 43 3.72 9.33 11.41
CA VAL A 43 3.78 8.24 12.42
C VAL A 43 2.43 7.56 12.67
N SER A 44 1.39 8.10 12.04
CA SER A 44 -0.02 7.68 12.08
C SER A 44 -0.59 7.86 10.68
N GLY A 45 -1.65 7.15 10.31
CA GLY A 45 -2.41 7.52 9.13
C GLY A 45 -3.29 8.74 9.34
N VAL A 46 -3.98 9.10 8.27
CA VAL A 46 -4.75 10.34 8.14
C VAL A 46 -6.27 10.10 8.19
N GLY A 47 -6.70 8.84 8.21
CA GLY A 47 -8.12 8.46 8.22
C GLY A 47 -8.84 8.68 6.89
N GLU A 48 -8.10 8.88 5.79
CA GLU A 48 -8.66 9.17 4.47
C GLU A 48 -8.92 7.89 3.67
N GLU A 49 -9.89 7.96 2.76
CA GLU A 49 -10.23 6.89 1.82
C GLU A 49 -10.09 7.36 0.38
N ILE A 50 -9.42 6.56 -0.46
CA ILE A 50 -9.26 6.82 -1.90
C ILE A 50 -9.68 5.59 -2.69
N TYR A 51 -10.18 5.80 -3.91
CA TYR A 51 -10.42 4.73 -4.87
C TYR A 51 -9.32 4.67 -5.91
N PHE A 52 -8.88 3.46 -6.22
CA PHE A 52 -7.94 3.18 -7.31
C PHE A 52 -8.59 2.28 -8.35
N ASP A 53 -8.38 2.58 -9.63
CA ASP A 53 -8.72 1.67 -10.73
C ASP A 53 -7.61 0.61 -10.94
N GLU A 54 -7.93 -0.39 -11.77
CA GLU A 54 -6.99 -1.49 -12.08
C GLU A 54 -5.67 -1.00 -12.68
N ASN A 55 -5.70 0.02 -13.54
CA ASN A 55 -4.48 0.52 -14.19
C ASN A 55 -3.59 1.26 -13.21
N GLN A 56 -4.17 2.03 -12.27
CA GLN A 56 -3.42 2.70 -11.21
C GLN A 56 -2.71 1.69 -10.31
N ILE A 57 -3.34 0.56 -9.97
CA ILE A 57 -2.69 -0.49 -9.17
C ILE A 57 -1.60 -1.21 -9.98
N LYS A 58 -1.82 -1.50 -11.26
CA LYS A 58 -0.77 -2.07 -12.14
C LYS A 58 0.46 -1.16 -12.23
N ASP A 59 0.24 0.14 -12.37
CA ASP A 59 1.32 1.13 -12.37
C ASP A 59 2.06 1.16 -11.02
N ALA A 60 1.34 1.04 -9.90
CA ALA A 60 1.94 0.93 -8.58
C ALA A 60 2.81 -0.34 -8.43
N ILE A 61 2.37 -1.49 -8.96
CA ILE A 61 3.16 -2.73 -8.98
C ILE A 61 4.46 -2.51 -9.77
N LEU A 62 4.37 -1.97 -10.99
CA LEU A 62 5.54 -1.67 -11.81
C LEU A 62 6.51 -0.71 -11.10
N LYS A 63 5.99 0.35 -10.46
CA LYS A 63 6.81 1.27 -9.65
C LYS A 63 7.50 0.53 -8.49
N SER A 64 6.82 -0.41 -7.85
CA SER A 64 7.38 -1.18 -6.72
C SER A 64 8.57 -2.07 -7.12
N GLU A 65 8.59 -2.56 -8.37
CA GLU A 65 9.69 -3.36 -8.92
C GLU A 65 10.97 -2.54 -9.12
N THR A 66 10.84 -1.22 -9.23
CA THR A 66 11.98 -0.29 -9.38
C THR A 66 12.65 0.09 -8.07
N ILE A 67 12.09 -0.31 -6.93
CA ILE A 67 12.65 0.00 -5.61
C ILE A 67 13.93 -0.82 -5.41
N ASP A 68 15.02 -0.13 -5.08
CA ASP A 68 16.28 -0.76 -4.65
C ASP A 68 16.20 -1.14 -3.16
N TRP A 69 15.72 -2.36 -2.90
CA TRP A 69 15.60 -2.91 -1.55
C TRP A 69 16.93 -3.18 -0.86
N SER A 70 18.04 -3.25 -1.61
CA SER A 70 19.37 -3.54 -1.05
C SER A 70 19.97 -2.36 -0.27
N ASN A 71 19.41 -1.16 -0.48
CA ASN A 71 19.88 0.10 0.10
C ASN A 71 18.90 0.68 1.13
N ILE A 72 18.00 -0.13 1.68
CA ILE A 72 17.03 0.30 2.69
C ILE A 72 17.58 -0.05 4.08
N GLU A 73 17.67 0.94 4.97
CA GLU A 73 18.08 0.77 6.36
C GLU A 73 16.93 0.21 7.22
N GLN A 74 16.53 -1.02 6.94
CA GLN A 74 15.47 -1.74 7.67
C GLN A 74 15.97 -3.14 8.05
N THR A 75 15.53 -3.65 9.20
CA THR A 75 16.00 -4.94 9.74
C THR A 75 15.69 -6.13 8.83
N GLU A 76 14.66 -6.05 7.98
CA GLU A 76 14.19 -7.14 7.11
C GLU A 76 13.64 -6.60 5.76
N PRO A 77 14.50 -6.11 4.84
CA PRO A 77 14.05 -5.45 3.62
C PRO A 77 13.32 -6.41 2.66
N GLU A 78 13.71 -7.69 2.60
CA GLU A 78 13.00 -8.70 1.79
C GLU A 78 11.60 -8.99 2.32
N TYR A 79 11.41 -9.01 3.65
CA TYR A 79 10.08 -9.16 4.24
C TYR A 79 9.18 -7.97 3.88
N GLU A 80 9.73 -6.76 3.93
CA GLU A 80 9.01 -5.54 3.58
C GLU A 80 8.65 -5.47 2.09
N LYS A 81 9.55 -5.95 1.23
CA LYS A 81 9.28 -6.13 -0.21
C LYS A 81 8.10 -7.07 -0.44
N ASP A 82 8.14 -8.26 0.14
CA ASP A 82 7.09 -9.26 0.01
C ASP A 82 5.76 -8.77 0.58
N LYS A 83 5.81 -8.03 1.69
CA LYS A 83 4.63 -7.43 2.32
C LYS A 83 3.98 -6.38 1.40
N LEU A 84 4.77 -5.49 0.78
CA LEU A 84 4.27 -4.52 -0.19
C LEU A 84 3.66 -5.22 -1.41
N ALA A 85 4.37 -6.19 -1.99
CA ALA A 85 3.90 -6.93 -3.16
C ALA A 85 2.56 -7.63 -2.90
N LYS A 86 2.45 -8.38 -1.79
CA LYS A 86 1.19 -9.05 -1.39
C LYS A 86 0.04 -8.08 -1.21
N PHE A 87 0.31 -6.90 -0.65
CA PHE A 87 -0.72 -5.88 -0.49
C PHE A 87 -1.21 -5.36 -1.84
N LEU A 88 -0.29 -5.00 -2.75
CA LEU A 88 -0.64 -4.53 -4.10
C LEU A 88 -1.36 -5.60 -4.92
N ASP A 89 -0.95 -6.87 -4.83
CA ASP A 89 -1.64 -8.00 -5.47
C ASP A 89 -3.07 -8.16 -4.96
N GLY A 90 -3.27 -7.97 -3.65
CA GLY A 90 -4.60 -7.96 -3.04
C GLY A 90 -5.47 -6.83 -3.59
N LEU A 91 -4.92 -5.62 -3.71
CA LEU A 91 -5.62 -4.47 -4.32
C LEU A 91 -5.97 -4.74 -5.79
N LEU A 92 -5.02 -5.31 -6.55
CA LEU A 92 -5.21 -5.62 -7.97
C LEU A 92 -6.32 -6.65 -8.15
N SER A 93 -6.36 -7.70 -7.33
CA SER A 93 -7.41 -8.71 -7.36
C SER A 93 -8.80 -8.10 -7.19
N ILE A 94 -8.96 -7.14 -6.26
CA ILE A 94 -10.24 -6.43 -6.05
C ILE A 94 -10.56 -5.56 -7.27
N ALA A 95 -9.61 -4.71 -7.69
CA ALA A 95 -9.80 -3.79 -8.79
C ALA A 95 -10.10 -4.50 -10.12
N THR A 96 -9.49 -5.65 -10.37
CA THR A 96 -9.74 -6.49 -11.57
C THR A 96 -11.16 -7.07 -11.55
N ASN A 97 -11.65 -7.51 -10.38
CA ASN A 97 -12.98 -8.12 -10.26
C ASN A 97 -14.11 -7.09 -10.20
N GLU A 98 -13.85 -5.87 -9.71
CA GLU A 98 -14.88 -4.89 -9.37
C GLU A 98 -14.70 -3.54 -10.07
N GLY A 99 -13.67 -3.39 -10.91
CA GLY A 99 -13.29 -2.19 -11.65
C GLY A 99 -12.54 -1.14 -10.83
N LYS A 100 -12.70 -1.15 -9.51
CA LYS A 100 -11.98 -0.27 -8.57
C LYS A 100 -11.84 -0.91 -7.19
N VAL A 101 -10.86 -0.46 -6.43
CA VAL A 101 -10.65 -0.83 -5.03
C VAL A 101 -10.70 0.42 -4.16
N LYS A 102 -11.33 0.31 -2.99
CA LYS A 102 -11.32 1.36 -1.96
C LYS A 102 -10.17 1.12 -1.00
N VAL A 103 -9.32 2.10 -0.76
CA VAL A 103 -8.18 1.99 0.16
C VAL A 103 -8.31 3.04 1.25
N TYR A 104 -8.26 2.59 2.50
CA TYR A 104 -8.25 3.41 3.71
C TYR A 104 -6.83 3.56 4.25
N PHE A 105 -6.47 4.76 4.70
CA PHE A 105 -5.15 5.11 5.25
C PHE A 105 -5.26 5.55 6.71
N GLY A 106 -5.29 4.59 7.63
CA GLY A 106 -5.47 4.77 9.08
C GLY A 106 -4.20 4.91 9.90
#